data_AF-A0A9E3A1A9-F1
#
_entry.id   AF-A0A9E3A1A9-F1
#
_cell.length_a   1.000
_cell.length_b   1.000
_cell.length_c   1.000
_cell.angle_alpha   90.00
_cell.angle_beta   90.00
_cell.angle_gamma   90.00
#
_symmetry.space_group_name_H-M   'P 1'
#
loop_
_entity.id
_entity.type
_entity.pdbx_description
1 polymer ?
#
loop_
_entity_poly.entity_id
_entity_poly.type
_entity_poly.pdbx_seq_one_letter_code
_entity_poly.pdbx_strand_id
1 'polypeptide(L)'
;SFFSTERRHYDVVISEPSNPWVSGVSSLFTREFYRRVRPHLNPGGLLVQWFQLYEIDSSLVSTVLNALGAEFPHYAIYAASDHDFLILASDAPLPAQADARVFEQPGLAKELWTIHVLNAGDIDARYVGNRATLEPLFASYGMPVNSDFYPVLDLNAARERFMDMNAAELAALGSLGVPVLELLEPSRPRRAPNPLFSGAGDFARLDHTRLAWYARNFLLDGPTSEAEPVTTRALQKDLELFKLRVIECREPRDNDVWLHSALQVAKTINPYLSSDDAVPVWARVQAGRCYPGLYDFQRGWILLFRAVAARDARRIADLATALLDSQRDAGIDARDYLLQAAMAADIALGRRDAALKAWQMHGERSRKKGEAAFRLLRCHARSEDCAADFAQAAR
;
A
#
# COMPACT_ATOMS: atom_id res chain seq x y z
N SER A 1 14.46 -31.00 18.16
CA SER A 1 13.55 -29.85 18.33
C SER A 1 12.17 -30.37 18.75
N PHE A 2 11.26 -29.50 19.21
CA PHE A 2 9.87 -29.85 19.53
C PHE A 2 9.18 -30.64 18.39
N PHE A 3 9.37 -30.22 17.14
CA PHE A 3 8.88 -30.92 15.95
C PHE A 3 9.52 -32.30 15.72
N SER A 4 10.78 -32.51 16.14
CA SER A 4 11.43 -33.82 16.02
C SER A 4 10.98 -34.81 17.10
N THR A 5 10.49 -34.31 18.24
CA THR A 5 9.99 -35.14 19.35
C THR A 5 8.49 -35.44 19.21
N GLU A 6 7.72 -34.53 18.63
CA GLU A 6 6.28 -34.66 18.41
C GLU A 6 5.98 -34.88 16.92
N ARG A 7 5.57 -36.09 16.51
CA ARG A 7 5.14 -36.41 15.13
C ARG A 7 3.73 -35.89 14.82
N ARG A 8 3.41 -34.67 15.25
CA ARG A 8 2.10 -34.05 15.08
C ARG A 8 2.14 -33.05 13.94
N HIS A 9 1.01 -32.95 13.24
CA HIS A 9 0.74 -31.88 12.28
C HIS A 9 -0.23 -30.88 12.92
N TYR A 10 -0.14 -29.63 12.48
CA TYR A 10 -0.86 -28.50 13.05
C TYR A 10 -1.66 -27.77 11.98
N ASP A 11 -2.87 -27.32 12.31
CA ASP A 11 -3.67 -26.45 11.43
C ASP A 11 -3.09 -25.03 11.39
N VAL A 12 -2.50 -24.58 12.49
CA VAL A 12 -1.85 -23.27 12.59
C VAL A 12 -0.57 -23.40 13.41
N VAL A 13 0.52 -22.84 12.89
CA VAL A 13 1.77 -22.59 13.63
C VAL A 13 1.95 -21.08 13.70
N ILE A 14 2.01 -20.53 14.92
CA ILE A 14 2.24 -19.10 15.16
C ILE A 14 3.68 -18.90 15.62
N SER A 15 4.39 -17.96 15.00
CA SER A 15 5.78 -17.63 15.28
C SER A 15 5.90 -16.13 15.55
N GLU A 16 6.28 -15.76 16.78
CA GLU A 16 6.43 -14.37 17.24
C GLU A 16 7.80 -14.08 17.89
N PRO A 17 8.93 -14.29 17.18
CA PRO A 17 10.24 -13.95 17.70
C PRO A 17 10.58 -12.46 17.48
N SER A 18 10.87 -11.74 18.58
CA SER A 18 11.37 -10.35 18.58
C SER A 18 12.83 -10.22 18.18
N ASN A 19 13.21 -9.06 17.64
CA ASN A 19 14.58 -8.69 17.25
C ASN A 19 15.16 -9.68 16.22
N PRO A 20 14.62 -9.69 14.99
CA PRO A 20 14.88 -10.74 14.00
C PRO A 20 16.35 -10.85 13.57
N TRP A 21 17.15 -9.81 13.78
CA TRP A 21 18.59 -9.80 13.51
C TRP A 21 19.45 -10.33 14.67
N VAL A 22 18.91 -10.57 15.86
CA VAL A 22 19.68 -11.11 16.98
C VAL A 22 20.13 -12.53 16.64
N SER A 23 21.43 -12.79 16.81
CA SER A 23 21.99 -14.11 16.54
C SER A 23 21.25 -15.20 17.33
N GLY A 24 20.95 -16.30 16.65
CA GLY A 24 20.07 -17.36 17.14
C GLY A 24 18.60 -17.13 16.81
N VAL A 25 18.08 -15.90 16.96
CA VAL A 25 16.70 -15.55 16.56
C VAL A 25 16.57 -15.48 15.04
N SER A 26 17.59 -14.94 14.35
CA SER A 26 17.67 -14.86 12.90
C SER A 26 17.47 -16.20 12.18
N SER A 27 17.78 -17.32 12.85
CA SER A 27 17.55 -18.68 12.35
C SER A 27 16.07 -19.03 12.18
N LEU A 28 15.15 -18.29 12.80
CA LEU A 28 13.69 -18.45 12.64
C LEU A 28 13.15 -17.73 11.39
N PHE A 29 14.02 -17.07 10.63
CA PHE A 29 13.70 -16.33 9.42
C PHE A 29 14.47 -16.83 8.20
N THR A 30 14.97 -18.07 8.26
CA THR A 30 15.76 -18.69 7.20
C THR A 30 14.94 -19.62 6.33
N ARG A 31 15.42 -19.85 5.11
CA ARG A 31 14.86 -20.86 4.22
C ARG A 31 14.79 -22.22 4.90
N GLU A 32 15.82 -22.60 5.65
CA GLU A 32 15.89 -23.88 6.37
C GLU A 32 14.82 -24.00 7.44
N PHE A 33 14.52 -22.92 8.18
CA PHE A 33 13.42 -22.89 9.14
C PHE A 33 12.07 -23.08 8.45
N TYR A 34 11.78 -22.31 7.40
CA TYR A 34 10.50 -22.44 6.68
C TYR A 34 10.34 -23.84 6.08
N ARG A 35 11.40 -24.39 5.48
CA ARG A 35 11.43 -25.76 4.98
C ARG A 35 11.19 -26.80 6.07
N ARG A 36 11.64 -26.54 7.30
CA ARG A 36 11.44 -27.44 8.45
C ARG A 36 10.02 -27.36 9.01
N VAL A 37 9.41 -26.17 9.05
CA VAL A 37 8.05 -25.99 9.57
C VAL A 37 7.01 -26.54 8.61
N ARG A 38 7.18 -26.31 7.30
CA ARG A 38 6.19 -26.64 6.27
C ARG A 38 5.64 -28.10 6.35
N PRO A 39 6.45 -29.16 6.50
CA PRO A 39 5.96 -30.53 6.61
C PRO A 39 5.16 -30.83 7.89
N HIS A 40 5.18 -29.94 8.88
CA HIS A 40 4.41 -30.07 10.13
C HIS A 40 3.06 -29.37 10.06
N LEU A 41 2.68 -28.80 8.92
CA LEU A 41 1.34 -28.26 8.70
C LEU A 41 0.41 -29.34 8.14
N ASN A 42 -0.86 -29.32 8.54
CA ASN A 42 -1.91 -30.05 7.86
C ASN A 42 -2.13 -29.50 6.44
N PRO A 43 -2.76 -30.24 5.52
CA PRO A 43 -3.21 -29.69 4.24
C PRO A 43 -4.08 -28.44 4.45
N GLY A 44 -3.68 -27.31 3.87
CA GLY A 44 -4.33 -26.02 4.09
C GLY A 44 -4.00 -25.33 5.42
N GLY A 45 -3.10 -25.90 6.21
CA GLY A 45 -2.60 -25.29 7.44
C GLY A 45 -1.79 -24.02 7.16
N LEU A 46 -1.69 -23.17 8.19
CA LEU A 46 -1.09 -21.85 8.10
C LEU A 46 0.15 -21.73 8.99
N LEU A 47 1.23 -21.22 8.42
CA LEU A 47 2.24 -20.50 9.21
C LEU A 47 1.78 -19.04 9.32
N VAL A 48 1.67 -18.55 10.56
CA VAL A 48 1.44 -17.14 10.87
C VAL A 48 2.69 -16.61 11.54
N GLN A 49 3.38 -15.68 10.88
CA GLN A 49 4.64 -15.12 11.34
C GLN A 49 4.47 -13.63 11.59
N TRP A 50 4.68 -13.20 12.84
CA TRP A 50 4.86 -11.78 13.15
C TRP A 50 6.28 -11.36 12.75
N PHE A 51 6.40 -10.14 12.20
CA PHE A 51 7.65 -9.56 11.76
C PHE A 51 7.65 -8.05 12.00
N GLN A 52 8.54 -7.57 12.87
CA GLN A 52 8.74 -6.14 13.12
C GLN A 52 9.45 -5.42 11.97
N LEU A 53 9.05 -4.18 11.71
CA LEU A 53 9.61 -3.28 10.71
C LEU A 53 10.43 -2.14 11.33
N TYR A 54 10.57 -2.09 12.66
CA TYR A 54 11.43 -1.15 13.37
C TYR A 54 12.83 -1.74 13.60
N GLU A 55 13.85 -0.87 13.61
CA GLU A 55 15.28 -1.21 13.70
C GLU A 55 15.76 -2.19 12.60
N ILE A 56 15.14 -2.14 11.41
CA ILE A 56 15.46 -2.95 10.23
C ILE A 56 15.17 -2.17 8.94
N ASP A 57 15.95 -2.39 7.89
CA ASP A 57 15.71 -1.80 6.58
C ASP A 57 14.93 -2.73 5.61
N SER A 58 14.28 -2.14 4.61
CA SER A 58 13.45 -2.87 3.63
C SER A 58 14.21 -3.95 2.83
N SER A 59 15.52 -3.79 2.61
CA SER A 59 16.35 -4.80 1.94
C SER A 59 16.52 -6.04 2.83
N LEU A 60 16.68 -5.87 4.15
CA LEU A 60 16.70 -7.00 5.08
C LEU A 60 15.34 -7.67 5.21
N VAL A 61 14.24 -6.91 5.22
CA VAL A 61 12.90 -7.52 5.14
C VAL A 61 12.74 -8.36 3.87
N SER A 62 13.27 -7.88 2.75
CA SER A 62 13.22 -8.60 1.47
C SER A 62 13.95 -9.96 1.51
N THR A 63 15.08 -10.07 2.23
CA THR A 63 15.80 -11.36 2.33
C THR A 63 14.98 -12.44 3.03
N VAL A 64 14.22 -12.06 4.05
CA VAL A 64 13.33 -12.95 4.81
C VAL A 64 12.13 -13.36 3.95
N LEU A 65 11.51 -12.41 3.26
CA LEU A 65 10.36 -12.70 2.40
C LEU A 65 10.74 -13.51 1.16
N ASN A 66 11.95 -13.34 0.64
CA ASN A 66 12.51 -14.23 -0.39
C ASN A 66 12.72 -15.65 0.14
N ALA A 67 13.16 -15.81 1.40
CA ALA A 67 13.30 -17.13 2.05
C ALA A 67 11.94 -17.82 2.25
N LEU A 68 10.94 -17.08 2.71
CA LEU A 68 9.58 -17.58 2.92
C LEU A 68 8.93 -17.96 1.58
N GLY A 69 9.03 -17.10 0.57
CA GLY A 69 8.49 -17.34 -0.78
C GLY A 69 9.16 -18.51 -1.52
N ALA A 70 10.42 -18.85 -1.18
CA ALA A 70 11.09 -20.03 -1.72
C ALA A 70 10.50 -21.36 -1.22
N GLU A 71 9.87 -21.36 -0.04
CA GLU A 71 9.34 -22.58 0.59
C GLU A 71 7.81 -22.65 0.59
N PHE A 72 7.11 -21.51 0.61
CA PHE A 72 5.64 -21.46 0.59
C PHE A 72 5.11 -20.90 -0.74
N PRO A 73 4.28 -21.66 -1.50
CA PRO A 73 3.72 -21.20 -2.77
C PRO A 73 2.73 -20.03 -2.59
N HIS A 74 2.07 -19.93 -1.44
CA HIS A 74 1.08 -18.89 -1.17
C HIS A 74 1.42 -18.16 0.12
N TYR A 75 1.48 -16.82 0.05
CA TYR A 75 1.51 -15.97 1.23
C TYR A 75 0.73 -14.67 1.03
N ALA A 76 0.30 -14.09 2.14
CA ALA A 76 -0.34 -12.78 2.23
C ALA A 76 0.21 -12.02 3.44
N ILE A 77 0.36 -10.70 3.30
CA ILE A 77 0.88 -9.83 4.35
C ILE A 77 -0.22 -8.87 4.80
N TYR A 78 -0.37 -8.74 6.11
CA TYR A 78 -1.22 -7.76 6.78
C TYR A 78 -0.34 -6.87 7.68
N ALA A 79 -0.59 -5.57 7.69
CA ALA A 79 0.00 -4.61 8.61
C ALA A 79 -0.84 -4.55 9.89
N ALA A 80 -0.33 -5.17 10.96
CA ALA A 80 -0.98 -5.11 12.28
C ALA A 80 -0.92 -3.70 12.86
N SER A 81 0.18 -2.99 12.58
CA SER A 81 0.42 -1.58 12.88
C SER A 81 1.20 -0.95 11.71
N ASP A 82 1.63 0.31 11.85
CA ASP A 82 2.54 0.94 10.88
C ASP A 82 3.97 0.35 10.91
N HIS A 83 4.26 -0.51 11.90
CA HIS A 83 5.59 -1.07 12.14
C HIS A 83 5.61 -2.59 12.28
N ASP A 84 4.48 -3.28 12.06
CA ASP A 84 4.37 -4.73 12.30
C ASP A 84 3.66 -5.42 11.15
N PHE A 85 4.29 -6.46 10.61
CA PHE A 85 3.68 -7.38 9.67
C PHE A 85 3.20 -8.66 10.35
N LEU A 86 2.04 -9.14 9.89
CA LEU A 86 1.55 -10.49 10.06
C LEU A 86 1.55 -11.17 8.69
N ILE A 87 2.42 -12.16 8.53
CA ILE A 87 2.60 -12.91 7.29
C ILE A 87 1.89 -14.24 7.45
N LEU A 88 0.91 -14.50 6.59
CA LEU A 88 0.23 -15.78 6.49
C LEU A 88 0.85 -16.54 5.32
N ALA A 89 1.31 -17.77 5.54
CA ALA A 89 1.91 -18.61 4.51
C ALA A 89 1.31 -20.03 4.52
N SER A 90 1.09 -20.62 3.34
CA SER A 90 0.49 -21.94 3.19
C SER A 90 0.89 -22.64 1.89
N ASP A 91 0.69 -23.96 1.88
CA ASP A 91 0.74 -24.78 0.67
C ASP A 91 -0.56 -24.70 -0.17
N ALA A 92 -1.64 -24.22 0.42
CA ALA A 92 -2.91 -23.99 -0.28
C ALA A 92 -3.14 -22.50 -0.55
N PRO A 93 -3.93 -22.14 -1.59
CA PRO A 93 -4.34 -20.77 -1.80
C PRO A 93 -5.03 -20.19 -0.56
N LEU A 94 -4.62 -18.97 -0.18
CA LEU A 94 -5.21 -18.26 0.95
C LEU A 94 -6.56 -17.63 0.54
N PRO A 95 -7.54 -17.56 1.46
CA PRO A 95 -8.78 -16.83 1.21
C PRO A 95 -8.53 -15.36 0.87
N ALA A 96 -9.31 -14.84 -0.08
CA ALA A 96 -9.20 -13.43 -0.49
C ALA A 96 -9.64 -12.45 0.60
N GLN A 97 -10.46 -12.86 1.56
CA GLN A 97 -10.92 -12.03 2.68
C GLN A 97 -11.10 -12.88 3.95
N ALA A 98 -10.98 -12.22 5.10
CA ALA A 98 -11.36 -12.82 6.37
C ALA A 98 -12.87 -13.06 6.47
N ASP A 99 -13.24 -14.18 7.08
CA ASP A 99 -14.64 -14.55 7.34
C ASP A 99 -15.27 -13.57 8.35
N ALA A 100 -16.33 -12.88 7.93
CA ALA A 100 -17.01 -11.89 8.77
C ALA A 100 -17.69 -12.51 10.00
N ARG A 101 -18.00 -13.82 9.96
CA ARG A 101 -18.64 -14.55 11.09
C ARG A 101 -17.76 -14.57 12.34
N VAL A 102 -16.47 -14.28 12.21
CA VAL A 102 -15.55 -14.14 13.35
C VAL A 102 -16.01 -13.06 14.34
N PHE A 103 -16.68 -12.01 13.85
CA PHE A 103 -17.22 -10.91 14.66
C PHE A 103 -18.59 -11.24 15.28
N GLU A 104 -19.21 -12.34 14.87
CA GLU A 104 -20.46 -12.84 15.47
C GLU A 104 -20.19 -13.69 16.71
N GLN A 105 -18.94 -14.13 16.92
CA GLN A 105 -18.52 -14.91 18.08
C GLN A 105 -18.23 -13.98 19.26
N PRO A 106 -19.06 -13.94 20.34
CA PRO A 106 -18.96 -12.89 21.36
C PRO A 106 -17.60 -12.83 22.07
N GLY A 107 -17.00 -13.99 22.36
CA GLY A 107 -15.68 -14.06 23.00
C GLY A 107 -14.58 -13.48 22.11
N LEU A 108 -14.60 -13.79 20.82
CA LEU A 108 -13.58 -13.33 19.89
C LEU A 108 -13.78 -11.86 19.48
N ALA A 109 -15.03 -11.44 19.26
CA ALA A 109 -15.38 -10.04 19.02
C ALA A 109 -14.93 -9.14 20.17
N LYS A 110 -15.06 -9.61 21.42
CA LYS A 110 -14.56 -8.89 22.60
C LYS A 110 -13.05 -8.71 22.57
N GLU A 111 -12.28 -9.75 22.27
CA GLU A 111 -10.82 -9.64 22.17
C GLU A 111 -10.40 -8.73 21.01
N LEU A 112 -11.02 -8.87 19.83
CA LEU A 112 -10.73 -8.03 18.66
C LEU A 112 -11.03 -6.55 18.92
N TRP A 113 -12.06 -6.26 19.73
CA TRP A 113 -12.38 -4.90 20.16
C TRP A 113 -11.23 -4.25 20.95
N THR A 114 -10.52 -5.02 21.79
CA THR A 114 -9.41 -4.49 22.61
C THR A 114 -8.22 -4.02 21.78
N ILE A 115 -8.08 -4.52 20.55
CA ILE A 115 -7.05 -4.15 19.58
C ILE A 115 -7.60 -3.32 18.42
N HIS A 116 -8.76 -2.70 18.61
CA HIS A 116 -9.40 -1.82 17.64
C HIS A 116 -9.70 -2.45 16.26
N VAL A 117 -9.99 -3.75 16.25
CA VAL A 117 -10.52 -4.47 15.08
C VAL A 117 -11.99 -4.79 15.36
N LEU A 118 -12.89 -3.97 14.83
CA LEU A 118 -14.31 -3.99 15.18
C LEU A 118 -15.16 -4.69 14.10
N ASN A 119 -14.70 -4.68 12.85
CA ASN A 119 -15.35 -5.38 11.76
C ASN A 119 -14.34 -5.97 10.76
N ALA A 120 -14.86 -6.72 9.80
CA ALA A 120 -14.02 -7.38 8.81
C ALA A 120 -13.39 -6.40 7.79
N GLY A 121 -13.92 -5.18 7.67
CA GLY A 121 -13.29 -4.09 6.92
C GLY A 121 -12.02 -3.56 7.58
N ASP A 122 -11.90 -3.63 8.90
CA ASP A 122 -10.65 -3.30 9.60
C ASP A 122 -9.54 -4.28 9.25
N ILE A 123 -9.87 -5.58 9.10
CA ILE A 123 -8.92 -6.59 8.60
C ILE A 123 -8.55 -6.30 7.14
N ASP A 124 -9.54 -5.94 6.30
CA ASP A 124 -9.29 -5.60 4.90
C ASP A 124 -8.39 -4.36 4.76
N ALA A 125 -8.52 -3.37 5.65
CA ALA A 125 -7.67 -2.18 5.70
C ALA A 125 -6.22 -2.49 6.08
N ARG A 126 -5.99 -3.59 6.81
CA ARG A 126 -4.64 -4.05 7.17
C ARG A 126 -3.96 -4.82 6.06
N TYR A 127 -4.68 -5.26 5.03
CA TYR A 127 -4.08 -6.00 3.94
C TYR A 127 -3.08 -5.16 3.13
N VAL A 128 -1.87 -5.70 2.94
CA VAL A 128 -0.78 -5.11 2.16
C VAL A 128 -0.65 -5.76 0.78
N GLY A 129 -0.76 -7.08 0.68
CA GLY A 129 -0.63 -7.76 -0.60
C GLY A 129 -0.36 -9.25 -0.48
N ASN A 130 -0.53 -9.98 -1.58
CA ASN A 130 -0.16 -11.39 -1.69
C ASN A 130 1.22 -11.56 -2.35
N ARG A 131 1.66 -12.81 -2.45
CA ARG A 131 2.90 -13.19 -3.15
C ARG A 131 3.04 -12.57 -4.53
N ALA A 132 2.07 -12.77 -5.41
CA ALA A 132 2.14 -12.30 -6.80
C ALA A 132 2.29 -10.77 -6.87
N THR A 133 1.67 -10.05 -5.93
CA THR A 133 1.77 -8.60 -5.81
C THR A 133 3.12 -8.16 -5.24
N LEU A 134 3.63 -8.79 -4.18
CA LEU A 134 4.76 -8.24 -3.41
C LEU A 134 6.13 -8.84 -3.78
N GLU A 135 6.20 -10.04 -4.34
CA GLU A 135 7.47 -10.68 -4.72
C GLU A 135 8.32 -9.83 -5.70
N PRO A 136 7.74 -9.12 -6.69
CA PRO A 136 8.52 -8.19 -7.53
C PRO A 136 9.19 -7.05 -6.74
N LEU A 137 8.56 -6.55 -5.68
CA LEU A 137 9.18 -5.54 -4.81
C LEU A 137 10.37 -6.13 -4.04
N PHE A 138 10.23 -7.31 -3.44
CA PHE A 138 11.32 -7.93 -2.68
C PHE A 138 12.50 -8.32 -3.58
N ALA A 139 12.21 -8.80 -4.79
CA ALA A 139 13.24 -9.07 -5.80
C ALA A 139 14.02 -7.81 -6.19
N SER A 140 13.39 -6.62 -6.16
CA SER A 140 14.02 -5.34 -6.55
C SER A 140 15.22 -4.94 -5.69
N TYR A 141 15.34 -5.46 -4.47
CA TYR A 141 16.44 -5.14 -3.57
C TYR A 141 17.70 -5.96 -3.90
N GLY A 142 17.59 -7.02 -4.69
CA GLY A 142 18.73 -7.85 -5.10
C GLY A 142 19.41 -8.59 -3.94
N MET A 143 18.71 -8.73 -2.81
CA MET A 143 19.28 -9.36 -1.61
C MET A 143 19.25 -10.88 -1.73
N PRO A 144 20.33 -11.58 -1.35
CA PRO A 144 20.33 -13.03 -1.29
C PRO A 144 19.30 -13.53 -0.28
N VAL A 145 18.82 -14.75 -0.44
CA VAL A 145 17.87 -15.40 0.48
C VAL A 145 18.52 -15.63 1.85
N ASN A 146 17.83 -15.28 2.94
CA ASN A 146 18.32 -15.51 4.30
C ASN A 146 18.39 -17.02 4.57
N SER A 147 19.56 -17.50 5.01
CA SER A 147 19.80 -18.93 5.21
C SER A 147 20.65 -19.21 6.43
N ASP A 148 20.55 -20.42 6.99
CA ASP A 148 21.41 -20.85 8.11
C ASP A 148 22.91 -20.85 7.71
N PHE A 149 23.21 -21.04 6.42
CA PHE A 149 24.57 -21.09 5.88
C PHE A 149 25.16 -19.72 5.55
N TYR A 150 24.29 -18.75 5.25
CA TYR A 150 24.62 -17.37 4.99
C TYR A 150 23.54 -16.48 5.64
N PRO A 151 23.67 -16.22 6.96
CA PRO A 151 22.63 -15.54 7.73
C PRO A 151 22.72 -14.03 7.52
N VAL A 152 22.31 -13.57 6.34
CA VAL A 152 22.34 -12.16 5.90
C VAL A 152 21.77 -11.24 6.97
N LEU A 153 20.68 -11.66 7.59
CA LEU A 153 19.98 -10.91 8.62
C LEU A 153 20.83 -10.72 9.90
N ASP A 154 21.55 -11.75 10.32
CA ASP A 154 22.48 -11.69 11.47
C ASP A 154 23.74 -10.87 11.13
N LEU A 155 24.30 -11.08 9.93
CA LEU A 155 25.53 -10.41 9.49
C LEU A 155 25.39 -8.88 9.37
N ASN A 156 24.18 -8.37 9.16
CA ASN A 156 23.91 -6.93 9.05
C ASN A 156 23.27 -6.33 10.33
N ALA A 157 23.06 -7.14 11.37
CA ALA A 157 22.38 -6.78 12.62
C ALA A 157 22.93 -5.54 13.33
N ALA A 158 24.26 -5.45 13.44
CA ALA A 158 24.93 -4.39 14.19
C ALA A 158 24.85 -3.02 13.51
N ARG A 159 24.70 -3.00 12.17
CA ARG A 159 24.65 -1.77 11.38
C ARG A 159 23.29 -1.09 11.52
N GLU A 160 22.20 -1.84 11.38
CA GLU A 160 20.86 -1.26 11.26
C GLU A 160 20.32 -0.73 12.60
N ARG A 161 20.59 -1.43 13.71
CA ARG A 161 20.29 -0.92 15.05
C ARG A 161 21.01 0.41 15.35
N PHE A 162 22.19 0.63 14.76
CA PHE A 162 22.96 1.86 14.96
C PHE A 162 22.49 3.01 14.07
N MET A 163 21.82 2.72 12.95
CA MET A 163 21.40 3.70 11.94
C MET A 163 19.95 4.17 12.10
N ASP A 164 19.23 3.71 13.12
CA ASP A 164 17.83 4.05 13.41
C ASP A 164 16.90 3.86 12.19
N MET A 165 17.21 2.83 11.39
CA MET A 165 16.47 2.52 10.17
C MET A 165 15.18 1.76 10.47
N ASN A 166 14.16 2.00 9.65
CA ASN A 166 12.90 1.25 9.70
C ASN A 166 12.40 0.95 8.27
N ALA A 167 11.56 -0.06 8.16
CA ALA A 167 10.94 -0.52 6.92
C ALA A 167 9.43 -0.17 6.89
N ALA A 168 9.01 0.89 7.60
CA ALA A 168 7.60 1.30 7.67
C ALA A 168 7.01 1.66 6.29
N GLU A 169 7.87 2.02 5.32
CA GLU A 169 7.45 2.24 3.92
C GLU A 169 6.74 1.01 3.32
N LEU A 170 7.08 -0.21 3.76
CA LEU A 170 6.46 -1.44 3.28
C LEU A 170 5.00 -1.56 3.77
N ALA A 171 4.73 -1.18 5.02
CA ALA A 171 3.36 -1.09 5.53
C ALA A 171 2.58 0.07 4.87
N ALA A 172 3.26 1.16 4.55
CA ALA A 172 2.69 2.34 3.91
C ALA A 172 2.33 2.15 2.42
N LEU A 173 2.62 1.00 1.80
CA LEU A 173 2.17 0.68 0.44
C LEU A 173 0.64 0.77 0.28
N GLY A 174 -0.12 0.50 1.35
CA GLY A 174 -1.57 0.68 1.41
C GLY A 174 -2.05 2.13 1.45
N SER A 175 -1.14 3.08 1.67
CA SER A 175 -1.39 4.50 1.89
C SER A 175 -0.82 5.39 0.77
N LEU A 176 -0.48 4.79 -0.37
CA LEU A 176 0.02 5.50 -1.53
C LEU A 176 -1.04 6.45 -2.12
N GLY A 177 -0.60 7.58 -2.68
CA GLY A 177 -1.50 8.59 -3.25
C GLY A 177 -2.32 8.10 -4.46
N VAL A 178 -1.83 7.06 -5.15
CA VAL A 178 -2.58 6.28 -6.13
C VAL A 178 -2.87 4.91 -5.50
N PRO A 179 -4.09 4.35 -5.63
CA PRO A 179 -4.47 3.02 -5.12
C PRO A 179 -3.77 1.88 -5.89
N VAL A 180 -2.43 1.81 -5.85
CA VAL A 180 -1.61 0.90 -6.63
C VAL A 180 -1.97 -0.55 -6.35
N LEU A 181 -2.01 -0.95 -5.08
CA LEU A 181 -2.34 -2.32 -4.69
C LEU A 181 -3.75 -2.72 -5.15
N GLU A 182 -4.67 -1.76 -5.23
CA GLU A 182 -6.03 -2.00 -5.73
C GLU A 182 -6.07 -2.25 -7.23
N LEU A 183 -5.22 -1.55 -7.99
CA LEU A 183 -5.09 -1.74 -9.44
C LEU A 183 -4.39 -3.07 -9.74
N LEU A 184 -3.44 -3.49 -8.91
CA LEU A 184 -2.74 -4.77 -9.06
C LEU A 184 -3.57 -5.97 -8.61
N GLU A 185 -4.52 -5.78 -7.68
CA GLU A 185 -5.44 -6.82 -7.20
C GLU A 185 -6.92 -6.45 -7.39
N PRO A 186 -7.40 -6.24 -8.65
CA PRO A 186 -8.73 -5.69 -8.91
C PRO A 186 -9.87 -6.63 -8.51
N SER A 187 -9.59 -7.93 -8.36
CA SER A 187 -10.58 -8.94 -7.95
C SER A 187 -10.70 -9.10 -6.44
N ARG A 188 -9.85 -8.43 -5.64
CA ARG A 188 -9.91 -8.54 -4.18
C ARG A 188 -11.11 -7.73 -3.67
N PRO A 189 -12.09 -8.35 -3.01
CA PRO A 189 -13.20 -7.60 -2.45
C PRO A 189 -12.72 -6.77 -1.25
N ARG A 190 -13.43 -5.67 -0.97
CA ARG A 190 -13.13 -4.77 0.14
C ARG A 190 -14.40 -4.36 0.86
N ARG A 191 -14.33 -4.35 2.19
CA ARG A 191 -15.36 -3.82 3.07
C ARG A 191 -14.91 -2.49 3.66
N ALA A 192 -15.87 -1.64 3.98
CA ALA A 192 -15.59 -0.40 4.69
C ALA A 192 -15.09 -0.72 6.12
N PRO A 193 -14.04 -0.03 6.60
CA PRO A 193 -13.60 -0.13 8.00
C PRO A 193 -14.71 0.27 8.98
N ASN A 194 -14.45 0.09 10.28
CA ASN A 194 -15.43 0.43 11.30
C ASN A 194 -15.82 1.93 11.26
N PRO A 195 -17.11 2.27 11.38
CA PRO A 195 -17.58 3.65 11.25
C PRO A 195 -17.18 4.55 12.43
N LEU A 196 -16.72 3.96 13.54
CA LEU A 196 -16.18 4.70 14.69
C LEU A 196 -14.74 5.15 14.45
N PHE A 197 -14.07 4.56 13.45
CA PHE A 197 -12.62 4.68 13.23
C PHE A 197 -11.79 4.48 14.51
N SER A 198 -12.27 3.57 15.37
CA SER A 198 -11.50 3.16 16.55
C SER A 198 -10.18 2.55 16.09
N GLY A 199 -9.07 2.90 16.75
CA GLY A 199 -7.71 2.50 16.35
C GLY A 199 -7.01 3.44 15.36
N ALA A 200 -7.66 4.53 14.93
CA ALA A 200 -7.02 5.54 14.08
C ALA A 200 -5.74 6.15 14.71
N GLY A 201 -5.67 6.23 16.04
CA GLY A 201 -4.47 6.72 16.74
C GLY A 201 -3.25 5.79 16.62
N ASP A 202 -3.47 4.50 16.38
CA ASP A 202 -2.43 3.46 16.39
C ASP A 202 -2.14 2.89 15.00
N PHE A 203 -2.93 3.29 13.99
CA PHE A 203 -2.78 2.83 12.62
C PHE A 203 -3.11 3.94 11.62
N ALA A 204 -2.09 4.51 11.00
CA ALA A 204 -2.21 5.69 10.14
C ALA A 204 -3.22 5.50 9.01
N ARG A 205 -3.35 4.28 8.44
CA ARG A 205 -4.31 4.02 7.35
C ARG A 205 -5.77 4.14 7.80
N LEU A 206 -6.09 3.77 9.04
CA LEU A 206 -7.43 3.99 9.61
C LEU A 206 -7.69 5.49 9.80
N ASP A 207 -6.70 6.25 10.28
CA ASP A 207 -6.83 7.70 10.42
C ASP A 207 -6.97 8.41 9.07
N HIS A 208 -6.19 8.03 8.08
CA HIS A 208 -6.32 8.56 6.72
C HIS A 208 -7.69 8.25 6.12
N THR A 209 -8.26 7.08 6.41
CA THR A 209 -9.64 6.75 5.98
C THR A 209 -10.65 7.67 6.66
N ARG A 210 -10.49 7.95 7.95
CA ARG A 210 -11.31 8.93 8.68
C ARG A 210 -11.20 10.34 8.10
N LEU A 211 -9.98 10.79 7.77
CA LEU A 211 -9.73 12.07 7.08
C LEU A 211 -10.35 12.11 5.67
N ALA A 212 -10.35 11.00 4.95
CA ALA A 212 -10.96 10.88 3.63
C ALA A 212 -12.49 11.04 3.70
N TRP A 213 -13.14 10.44 4.70
CA TRP A 213 -14.57 10.62 4.94
C TRP A 213 -14.92 12.06 5.29
N TYR A 214 -14.10 12.71 6.13
CA TYR A 214 -14.24 14.14 6.40
C TYR A 214 -14.15 14.97 5.12
N ALA A 215 -13.10 14.78 4.32
CA ALA A 215 -12.90 15.48 3.06
C ALA A 215 -14.08 15.30 2.09
N ARG A 216 -14.58 14.07 1.96
CA ARG A 216 -15.77 13.76 1.16
C ARG A 216 -16.99 14.54 1.64
N ASN A 217 -17.31 14.47 2.93
CA ASN A 217 -18.50 15.13 3.47
C ASN A 217 -18.40 16.66 3.34
N PHE A 218 -17.22 17.24 3.60
CA PHE A 218 -16.97 18.66 3.41
C PHE A 218 -17.22 19.14 1.96
N LEU A 219 -16.79 18.35 0.97
CA LEU A 219 -16.92 18.69 -0.46
C LEU A 219 -18.31 18.39 -1.03
N LEU A 220 -19.04 17.43 -0.46
CA LEU A 220 -20.39 17.07 -0.86
C LEU A 220 -21.48 17.83 -0.09
N ASP A 221 -21.10 18.72 0.83
CA ASP A 221 -22.02 19.38 1.77
C ASP A 221 -22.85 18.34 2.57
N GLY A 222 -22.20 17.23 2.92
CA GLY A 222 -22.77 16.16 3.72
C GLY A 222 -22.86 16.53 5.21
N PRO A 223 -23.61 15.74 6.00
CA PRO A 223 -23.73 15.98 7.43
C PRO A 223 -22.38 15.85 8.14
N THR A 224 -22.15 16.73 9.11
CA THR A 224 -21.04 16.60 10.05
C THR A 224 -21.27 15.41 10.98
N SER A 225 -20.20 14.68 11.32
CA SER A 225 -20.27 13.49 12.17
C SER A 225 -19.64 13.76 13.54
N GLU A 226 -20.14 13.14 14.60
CA GLU A 226 -19.51 13.22 15.93
C GLU A 226 -18.09 12.63 15.95
N ALA A 227 -17.75 11.76 14.98
CA ALA A 227 -16.43 11.16 14.82
C ALA A 227 -15.46 12.01 13.95
N GLU A 228 -15.75 13.30 13.75
CA GLU A 228 -14.93 14.17 12.91
C GLU A 228 -13.47 14.25 13.39
N PRO A 229 -12.50 14.18 12.46
CA PRO A 229 -11.10 14.26 12.80
C PRO A 229 -10.67 15.65 13.23
N VAL A 230 -9.69 15.67 14.15
CA VAL A 230 -8.84 16.85 14.32
C VAL A 230 -8.01 16.97 13.04
N THR A 231 -8.48 17.81 12.11
CA THR A 231 -7.80 18.03 10.84
C THR A 231 -6.52 18.83 11.05
N THR A 232 -5.50 18.58 10.21
CA THR A 232 -4.33 19.45 10.14
C THR A 232 -4.70 20.76 9.44
N ARG A 233 -4.03 21.87 9.81
CA ARG A 233 -4.19 23.16 9.11
C ARG A 233 -3.92 23.05 7.61
N ALA A 234 -3.02 22.15 7.21
CA ALA A 234 -2.69 21.91 5.80
C ALA A 234 -3.88 21.30 5.04
N LEU A 235 -4.48 20.22 5.57
CA LEU A 235 -5.63 19.58 4.93
C LEU A 235 -6.83 20.53 4.85
N GLN A 236 -7.15 21.25 5.92
CA GLN A 236 -8.24 22.23 5.90
C GLN A 236 -8.00 23.28 4.82
N LYS A 237 -6.81 23.85 4.75
CA LYS A 237 -6.43 24.83 3.72
C LYS A 237 -6.61 24.26 2.31
N ASP A 238 -6.18 23.02 2.05
CA ASP A 238 -6.30 22.42 0.72
C ASP A 238 -7.78 22.12 0.35
N LEU A 239 -8.60 21.68 1.31
CA LEU A 239 -10.04 21.47 1.10
C LEU A 239 -10.78 22.77 0.80
N GLU A 240 -10.53 23.81 1.59
CA GLU A 240 -11.12 25.15 1.41
C GLU A 240 -10.73 25.73 0.04
N LEU A 241 -9.43 25.73 -0.29
CA LEU A 241 -8.94 26.24 -1.57
C LEU A 241 -9.53 25.46 -2.76
N PHE A 242 -9.62 24.13 -2.64
CA PHE A 242 -10.22 23.28 -3.67
C PHE A 242 -11.71 23.59 -3.83
N LYS A 243 -12.49 23.63 -2.74
CA LYS A 243 -13.93 23.93 -2.77
C LYS A 243 -14.21 25.31 -3.36
N LEU A 244 -13.52 26.35 -2.85
CA LEU A 244 -13.71 27.73 -3.31
C LEU A 244 -13.44 27.87 -4.81
N ARG A 245 -12.38 27.25 -5.33
CA ARG A 245 -11.97 27.41 -6.73
C ARG A 245 -12.70 26.48 -7.71
N VAL A 246 -12.86 25.21 -7.33
CA VAL A 246 -13.29 24.12 -8.23
C VAL A 246 -14.78 23.81 -8.09
N ILE A 247 -15.42 24.18 -6.98
CA ILE A 247 -16.86 23.97 -6.75
C ILE A 247 -17.61 25.31 -6.74
N GLU A 248 -17.12 26.30 -5.99
CA GLU A 248 -17.82 27.59 -5.78
C GLU A 248 -17.41 28.70 -6.76
N CYS A 249 -16.47 28.42 -7.67
CA CYS A 249 -16.08 29.31 -8.77
C CYS A 249 -15.41 30.65 -8.34
N ARG A 250 -14.72 30.73 -7.19
CA ARG A 250 -14.02 31.94 -6.71
C ARG A 250 -12.57 32.04 -7.20
N GLU A 251 -12.17 33.21 -7.71
CA GLU A 251 -10.86 33.55 -8.35
C GLU A 251 -9.86 34.19 -7.35
N PRO A 252 -8.51 34.21 -7.56
CA PRO A 252 -7.76 34.39 -8.83
C PRO A 252 -7.16 33.12 -9.46
N ARG A 253 -7.15 33.08 -10.81
CA ARG A 253 -6.70 31.97 -11.66
C ARG A 253 -5.26 32.09 -12.17
N ASP A 254 -4.54 33.15 -11.81
CA ASP A 254 -3.26 33.50 -12.45
C ASP A 254 -2.04 32.74 -11.88
N ASN A 255 -2.16 32.12 -10.71
CA ASN A 255 -1.11 31.31 -10.09
C ASN A 255 -1.59 29.85 -9.90
N ASP A 256 -0.73 28.88 -10.25
CA ASP A 256 -1.01 27.42 -10.25
C ASP A 256 -1.09 26.78 -8.84
N VAL A 257 -1.63 27.52 -7.86
CA VAL A 257 -1.87 27.02 -6.50
C VAL A 257 -2.98 25.96 -6.47
N TRP A 258 -3.86 25.96 -7.48
CA TRP A 258 -5.01 25.07 -7.52
C TRP A 258 -4.61 23.59 -7.69
N LEU A 259 -3.60 23.29 -8.50
CA LEU A 259 -3.21 21.91 -8.81
C LEU A 259 -2.65 21.21 -7.57
N HIS A 260 -1.86 21.91 -6.74
CA HIS A 260 -1.34 21.36 -5.50
C HIS A 260 -2.49 20.93 -4.57
N SER A 261 -3.43 21.82 -4.27
CA SER A 261 -4.56 21.49 -3.39
C SER A 261 -5.46 20.40 -4.00
N ALA A 262 -5.72 20.44 -5.31
CA ALA A 262 -6.49 19.40 -5.99
C ALA A 262 -5.80 18.02 -5.90
N LEU A 263 -4.48 17.98 -6.06
CA LEU A 263 -3.70 16.75 -5.92
C LEU A 263 -3.71 16.23 -4.48
N GLN A 264 -3.58 17.09 -3.47
CA GLN A 264 -3.67 16.66 -2.07
C GLN A 264 -5.07 16.13 -1.74
N VAL A 265 -6.13 16.78 -2.22
CA VAL A 265 -7.52 16.28 -2.09
C VAL A 265 -7.65 14.90 -2.74
N ALA A 266 -7.11 14.72 -3.96
CA ALA A 266 -7.13 13.42 -4.63
C ALA A 266 -6.39 12.32 -3.85
N LYS A 267 -5.21 12.63 -3.32
CA LYS A 267 -4.42 11.70 -2.50
C LYS A 267 -5.08 11.40 -1.14
N THR A 268 -5.90 12.32 -0.63
CA THR A 268 -6.65 12.14 0.63
C THR A 268 -7.89 11.29 0.44
N ILE A 269 -8.58 11.41 -0.70
CA ILE A 269 -9.87 10.74 -0.93
C ILE A 269 -9.69 9.40 -1.63
N ASN A 270 -9.00 9.41 -2.78
CA ASN A 270 -9.07 8.30 -3.72
C ASN A 270 -8.51 6.98 -3.18
N PRO A 271 -7.38 6.93 -2.44
CA PRO A 271 -6.83 5.66 -1.97
C PRO A 271 -7.61 5.01 -0.82
N TYR A 272 -8.42 5.79 -0.11
CA TYR A 272 -8.99 5.36 1.18
C TYR A 272 -10.50 5.14 1.12
N LEU A 273 -11.20 5.72 0.15
CA LEU A 273 -12.63 5.51 -0.04
C LEU A 273 -12.94 4.52 -1.17
N SER A 274 -14.08 3.84 -1.04
CA SER A 274 -14.64 3.00 -2.10
C SER A 274 -14.91 3.81 -3.38
N SER A 275 -15.02 3.15 -4.53
CA SER A 275 -15.42 3.83 -5.78
C SER A 275 -16.78 4.53 -5.64
N ASP A 276 -17.72 3.90 -4.93
CA ASP A 276 -19.07 4.43 -4.72
C ASP A 276 -19.06 5.70 -3.87
N ASP A 277 -18.06 5.88 -3.00
CA ASP A 277 -17.93 7.07 -2.15
C ASP A 277 -17.01 8.14 -2.73
N ALA A 278 -15.96 7.76 -3.45
CA ALA A 278 -14.99 8.69 -4.03
C ALA A 278 -15.47 9.32 -5.35
N VAL A 279 -16.10 8.53 -6.23
CA VAL A 279 -16.55 9.01 -7.56
C VAL A 279 -17.57 10.16 -7.46
N PRO A 280 -18.54 10.17 -6.53
CA PRO A 280 -19.47 11.29 -6.37
C PRO A 280 -18.81 12.64 -6.11
N VAL A 281 -17.67 12.69 -5.40
CA VAL A 281 -16.92 13.93 -5.16
C VAL A 281 -16.49 14.55 -6.49
N TRP A 282 -15.89 13.74 -7.37
CA TRP A 282 -15.44 14.20 -8.68
C TRP A 282 -16.59 14.44 -9.65
N ALA A 283 -17.68 13.68 -9.54
CA ALA A 283 -18.88 13.91 -10.33
C ALA A 283 -19.51 15.28 -10.01
N ARG A 284 -19.55 15.68 -8.72
CA ARG A 284 -20.00 17.02 -8.30
C ARG A 284 -19.15 18.12 -8.93
N VAL A 285 -17.82 17.95 -8.94
CA VAL A 285 -16.91 18.89 -9.58
C VAL A 285 -17.21 19.03 -11.08
N GLN A 286 -17.38 17.90 -11.78
CA GLN A 286 -17.64 17.91 -13.22
C GLN A 286 -19.02 18.47 -13.61
N ALA A 287 -20.02 18.31 -12.74
CA ALA A 287 -21.33 18.94 -12.88
C ALA A 287 -21.35 20.42 -12.47
N GLY A 288 -20.25 20.92 -11.88
CA GLY A 288 -20.12 22.29 -11.37
C GLY A 288 -20.09 23.34 -12.47
N ARG A 289 -20.55 24.56 -12.15
CA ARG A 289 -20.68 25.66 -13.11
C ARG A 289 -19.34 26.17 -13.67
N CYS A 290 -18.24 26.06 -12.93
CA CYS A 290 -16.92 26.49 -13.42
C CYS A 290 -16.22 25.44 -14.28
N TYR A 291 -16.62 24.16 -14.25
CA TYR A 291 -15.93 23.09 -14.98
C TYR A 291 -15.78 23.36 -16.50
N PRO A 292 -16.81 23.87 -17.20
CA PRO A 292 -16.66 24.27 -18.61
C PRO A 292 -15.64 25.38 -18.84
N GLY A 293 -15.43 26.26 -17.85
CA GLY A 293 -14.50 27.38 -17.91
C GLY A 293 -13.06 27.06 -17.50
N LEU A 294 -12.76 25.81 -17.13
CA LEU A 294 -11.41 25.35 -16.83
C LEU A 294 -10.56 25.21 -18.11
N TYR A 295 -9.24 25.32 -18.00
CA TYR A 295 -8.34 24.97 -19.09
C TYR A 295 -8.33 23.45 -19.34
N ASP A 296 -7.93 23.03 -20.55
CA ASP A 296 -7.91 21.62 -20.94
C ASP A 296 -7.10 20.75 -19.99
N PHE A 297 -5.92 21.20 -19.58
CA PHE A 297 -5.07 20.44 -18.65
C PHE A 297 -5.73 20.28 -17.28
N GLN A 298 -6.46 21.30 -16.79
CA GLN A 298 -7.16 21.25 -15.50
C GLN A 298 -8.31 20.23 -15.55
N ARG A 299 -9.07 20.21 -16.66
CA ARG A 299 -10.08 19.17 -16.92
C ARG A 299 -9.44 17.79 -16.99
N GLY A 300 -8.29 17.66 -17.64
CA GLY A 300 -7.52 16.42 -17.71
C GLY A 300 -7.17 15.87 -16.33
N TRP A 301 -6.69 16.71 -15.42
CA TRP A 301 -6.41 16.34 -14.03
C TRP A 301 -7.66 15.88 -13.26
N ILE A 302 -8.77 16.61 -13.37
CA ILE A 302 -10.03 16.22 -12.72
C ILE A 302 -10.55 14.90 -13.28
N LEU A 303 -10.46 14.69 -14.60
CA LEU A 303 -10.81 13.43 -15.25
C LEU A 303 -9.92 12.29 -14.76
N LEU A 304 -8.63 12.54 -14.59
CA LEU A 304 -7.70 11.55 -14.03
C LEU A 304 -8.08 11.22 -12.59
N PHE A 305 -8.31 12.21 -11.73
CA PHE A 305 -8.71 11.96 -10.34
C PHE A 305 -10.00 11.16 -10.24
N ARG A 306 -10.98 11.43 -11.12
CA ARG A 306 -12.20 10.61 -11.21
C ARG A 306 -11.90 9.18 -11.68
N ALA A 307 -11.03 9.01 -12.68
CA ALA A 307 -10.66 7.69 -13.17
C ALA A 307 -9.93 6.88 -12.09
N VAL A 308 -9.03 7.52 -11.34
CA VAL A 308 -8.36 6.93 -10.18
C VAL A 308 -9.36 6.58 -9.09
N ALA A 309 -10.32 7.45 -8.77
CA ALA A 309 -11.40 7.16 -7.83
C ALA A 309 -12.28 5.98 -8.27
N ALA A 310 -12.50 5.82 -9.57
CA ALA A 310 -13.27 4.71 -10.14
C ALA A 310 -12.47 3.41 -10.28
N ARG A 311 -11.14 3.47 -10.12
CA ARG A 311 -10.19 2.38 -10.42
C ARG A 311 -10.30 1.93 -11.89
N ASP A 312 -10.62 2.85 -12.77
CA ASP A 312 -10.74 2.62 -14.21
C ASP A 312 -9.34 2.62 -14.84
N ALA A 313 -8.67 1.46 -14.81
CA ALA A 313 -7.30 1.32 -15.30
C ALA A 313 -7.13 1.81 -16.75
N ARG A 314 -8.13 1.61 -17.63
CA ARG A 314 -8.05 2.11 -19.02
C ARG A 314 -7.96 3.62 -19.05
N ARG A 315 -8.90 4.31 -18.41
CA ARG A 315 -8.90 5.78 -18.39
C ARG A 315 -7.71 6.35 -17.63
N ILE A 316 -7.27 5.71 -16.55
CA ILE A 316 -6.09 6.14 -15.80
C ILE A 316 -4.86 6.12 -16.71
N ALA A 317 -4.60 5.00 -17.41
CA ALA A 317 -3.44 4.88 -18.30
C ALA A 317 -3.46 5.96 -19.40
N ASP A 318 -4.61 6.13 -20.07
CA ASP A 318 -4.74 7.08 -21.18
C ASP A 318 -4.56 8.54 -20.70
N LEU A 319 -5.21 8.93 -19.60
CA LEU A 319 -5.15 10.30 -19.07
C LEU A 319 -3.80 10.62 -18.43
N ALA A 320 -3.24 9.71 -17.63
CA ALA A 320 -1.97 9.93 -16.95
C ALA A 320 -0.81 10.05 -17.94
N THR A 321 -0.81 9.22 -19.00
CA THR A 321 0.19 9.30 -20.07
C THR A 321 0.07 10.61 -20.86
N ALA A 322 -1.14 11.00 -21.24
CA ALA A 322 -1.37 12.27 -21.95
C ALA A 322 -0.94 13.49 -21.11
N LEU A 323 -1.16 13.46 -19.79
CA LEU A 323 -0.71 14.51 -18.88
C LEU A 323 0.82 14.51 -18.69
N LEU A 324 1.47 13.33 -18.62
CA LEU A 324 2.95 13.25 -18.56
C LEU A 324 3.61 13.87 -19.79
N ASP A 325 3.04 13.67 -20.97
CA ASP A 325 3.58 14.19 -22.22
C ASP A 325 3.36 15.70 -22.39
N SER A 326 2.19 16.18 -21.97
CA SER A 326 1.74 17.57 -22.19
C SER A 326 2.15 18.54 -21.07
N GLN A 327 2.21 18.10 -19.81
CA GLN A 327 2.49 18.95 -18.63
C GLN A 327 3.96 18.87 -18.22
N ARG A 328 4.87 19.31 -19.11
CA ARG A 328 6.32 19.16 -18.90
C ARG A 328 6.87 19.93 -17.70
N ASP A 329 6.24 21.05 -17.37
CA ASP A 329 6.61 21.96 -16.28
C ASP A 329 5.90 21.64 -14.96
N ALA A 330 5.11 20.55 -14.91
CA ALA A 330 4.49 20.11 -13.67
C ALA A 330 5.53 19.81 -12.59
N GLY A 331 5.23 20.20 -11.35
CA GLY A 331 6.07 19.93 -10.20
C GLY A 331 6.32 18.43 -9.96
N ILE A 332 7.39 18.11 -9.26
CA ILE A 332 7.88 16.73 -9.05
C ILE A 332 6.78 15.83 -8.46
N ASP A 333 6.04 16.30 -7.45
CA ASP A 333 4.95 15.52 -6.83
C ASP A 333 3.84 15.15 -7.82
N ALA A 334 3.49 16.07 -8.72
CA ALA A 334 2.48 15.83 -9.75
C ALA A 334 2.99 14.81 -10.78
N ARG A 335 4.26 14.91 -11.18
CA ARG A 335 4.88 13.94 -12.09
C ARG A 335 4.98 12.55 -11.48
N ASP A 336 5.36 12.45 -10.21
CA ASP A 336 5.42 11.18 -9.49
C ASP A 336 4.03 10.53 -9.41
N TYR A 337 2.99 11.32 -9.11
CA TYR A 337 1.62 10.86 -9.12
C TYR A 337 1.20 10.32 -10.50
N LEU A 338 1.48 11.07 -11.57
CA LEU A 338 1.14 10.65 -12.93
C LEU A 338 1.89 9.39 -13.35
N LEU A 339 3.20 9.30 -13.07
CA LEU A 339 4.01 8.15 -13.41
C LEU A 339 3.53 6.90 -12.67
N GLN A 340 3.26 7.02 -11.37
CA GLN A 340 2.71 5.95 -10.56
C GLN A 340 1.34 5.50 -11.06
N ALA A 341 0.45 6.44 -11.41
CA ALA A 341 -0.87 6.13 -11.96
C ALA A 341 -0.79 5.43 -13.32
N ALA A 342 0.03 5.94 -14.24
CA ALA A 342 0.22 5.36 -15.57
C ALA A 342 0.78 3.94 -15.48
N MET A 343 1.87 3.74 -14.72
CA MET A 343 2.49 2.42 -14.57
C MET A 343 1.54 1.41 -13.92
N ALA A 344 0.90 1.77 -12.80
CA ALA A 344 -0.01 0.86 -12.10
C ALA A 344 -1.19 0.44 -12.98
N ALA A 345 -1.76 1.38 -13.72
CA ALA A 345 -2.86 1.12 -14.64
C ALA A 345 -2.43 0.24 -15.82
N ASP A 346 -1.29 0.52 -16.46
CA ASP A 346 -0.79 -0.30 -17.56
C ASP A 346 -0.46 -1.73 -17.10
N ILE A 347 0.12 -1.91 -15.91
CA ILE A 347 0.36 -3.24 -15.33
C ILE A 347 -0.96 -3.98 -15.10
N ALA A 348 -1.96 -3.31 -14.51
CA ALA A 348 -3.30 -3.88 -14.30
C ALA A 348 -3.97 -4.33 -15.61
N LEU A 349 -3.65 -3.66 -16.72
CA LEU A 349 -4.15 -3.97 -18.06
C LEU A 349 -3.29 -5.00 -18.81
N GLY A 350 -2.22 -5.51 -18.21
CA GLY A 350 -1.25 -6.40 -18.86
C GLY A 350 -0.32 -5.71 -19.87
N ARG A 351 -0.33 -4.37 -19.96
CA ARG A 351 0.49 -3.55 -20.87
C ARG A 351 1.87 -3.27 -20.28
N ARG A 352 2.59 -4.33 -19.91
CA ARG A 352 3.88 -4.25 -19.20
C ARG A 352 4.93 -3.40 -19.93
N ASP A 353 5.01 -3.50 -21.25
CA ASP A 353 5.95 -2.70 -22.06
C ASP A 353 5.65 -1.20 -22.01
N ALA A 354 4.36 -0.82 -21.94
CA ALA A 354 3.96 0.59 -21.82
C ALA A 354 4.37 1.15 -20.45
N ALA A 355 4.15 0.39 -19.37
CA ALA A 355 4.61 0.75 -18.03
C ALA A 355 6.14 0.91 -17.98
N LEU A 356 6.88 -0.01 -18.60
CA LEU A 356 8.34 0.07 -18.67
C LEU A 356 8.81 1.29 -19.48
N LYS A 357 8.16 1.58 -20.60
CA LYS A 357 8.45 2.77 -21.41
C LYS A 357 8.21 4.06 -20.62
N ALA A 358 7.10 4.15 -19.89
CA ALA A 358 6.82 5.30 -19.02
C ALA A 358 7.93 5.49 -17.96
N TRP A 359 8.36 4.40 -17.32
CA TRP A 359 9.50 4.43 -16.40
C TRP A 359 10.79 4.93 -17.04
N GLN A 360 11.17 4.40 -18.20
CA GLN A 360 12.40 4.80 -18.89
C GLN A 360 12.39 6.28 -19.30
N MET A 361 11.22 6.80 -19.69
CA MET A 361 11.09 8.20 -20.13
C MET A 361 11.03 9.19 -18.97
N HIS A 362 10.49 8.80 -17.80
CA HIS A 362 10.15 9.74 -16.73
C HIS A 362 10.74 9.40 -15.36
N GLY A 363 11.13 8.15 -15.10
CA GLY A 363 11.59 7.66 -13.80
C GLY A 363 12.82 8.38 -13.27
N GLU A 364 13.77 8.74 -14.13
CA GLU A 364 14.98 9.49 -13.72
C GLU A 364 14.69 10.90 -13.16
N ARG A 365 13.52 11.46 -13.48
CA ARG A 365 13.10 12.77 -12.95
C ARG A 365 12.40 12.67 -11.58
N SER A 366 12.07 11.46 -11.14
CA SER A 366 11.43 11.21 -9.86
C SER A 366 12.46 11.26 -8.74
N ARG A 367 12.17 12.05 -7.68
CA ARG A 367 12.96 12.00 -6.44
C ARG A 367 12.70 10.73 -5.63
N LYS A 368 11.61 10.03 -5.95
CA LYS A 368 11.12 8.85 -5.25
C LYS A 368 11.48 7.55 -5.95
N LYS A 369 12.32 7.60 -7.01
CA LYS A 369 12.65 6.44 -7.84
C LYS A 369 13.14 5.22 -7.04
N GLY A 370 13.79 5.43 -5.89
CA GLY A 370 14.26 4.38 -5.00
C GLY A 370 13.26 3.88 -3.95
N GLU A 371 12.08 4.51 -3.81
CA GLU A 371 11.06 4.14 -2.84
C GLU A 371 10.33 2.85 -3.25
N ALA A 372 9.75 2.14 -2.27
CA ALA A 372 9.07 0.87 -2.47
C ALA A 372 8.00 0.89 -3.58
N ALA A 373 7.26 1.98 -3.75
CA ALA A 373 6.21 2.08 -4.78
C ALA A 373 6.75 1.96 -6.22
N PHE A 374 7.84 2.66 -6.54
CA PHE A 374 8.42 2.63 -7.88
C PHE A 374 9.21 1.35 -8.13
N ARG A 375 9.88 0.82 -7.09
CA ARG A 375 10.48 -0.52 -7.12
C ARG A 375 9.46 -1.60 -7.50
N LEU A 376 8.33 -1.61 -6.80
CA LEU A 376 7.21 -2.51 -7.04
C LEU A 376 6.75 -2.42 -8.50
N LEU A 377 6.36 -1.23 -8.96
CA LEU A 377 5.83 -1.03 -10.31
C LEU A 377 6.84 -1.35 -11.40
N ARG A 378 8.10 -0.95 -11.23
CA ARG A 378 9.16 -1.24 -12.21
C ARG A 378 9.41 -2.75 -12.33
N CYS A 379 9.49 -3.48 -11.23
CA CYS A 379 9.72 -4.92 -11.26
C CYS A 379 8.48 -5.71 -11.71
N HIS A 380 7.26 -5.19 -11.51
CA HIS A 380 6.05 -5.73 -12.15
C HIS A 380 6.04 -5.56 -13.67
N ALA A 381 6.54 -4.42 -14.17
CA ALA A 381 6.64 -4.18 -15.61
C ALA A 381 7.62 -5.16 -16.27
N ARG A 382 8.79 -5.40 -15.66
CA ARG A 382 9.72 -6.45 -16.11
C ARG A 382 10.58 -6.90 -14.93
N SER A 383 10.48 -8.18 -14.58
CA SER A 383 11.22 -8.79 -13.47
C SER A 383 12.71 -8.96 -13.79
N GLU A 384 13.03 -9.27 -15.04
CA GLU A 384 14.41 -9.42 -15.51
C GLU A 384 15.19 -8.11 -15.32
N ASP A 385 16.37 -8.25 -14.68
CA ASP A 385 17.34 -7.19 -14.38
C ASP A 385 16.78 -6.01 -13.56
N CYS A 386 15.57 -6.10 -13.00
CA CYS A 386 14.94 -4.97 -12.33
C CYS A 386 15.71 -4.53 -11.07
N ALA A 387 16.38 -5.45 -10.38
CA ALA A 387 17.23 -5.14 -9.24
C ALA A 387 18.46 -4.30 -9.64
N ALA A 388 18.99 -4.48 -10.85
CA ALA A 388 20.15 -3.73 -11.34
C ALA A 388 19.82 -2.23 -11.50
N ASP A 389 18.59 -1.89 -11.88
CA ASP A 389 18.10 -0.51 -11.99
C ASP A 389 18.14 0.23 -10.64
N PHE A 390 18.12 -0.51 -9.52
CA PHE A 390 18.10 0.05 -8.17
C PHE A 390 19.38 -0.18 -7.37
N ALA A 391 20.33 -0.95 -7.89
CA ALA A 391 21.61 -1.24 -7.24
C ALA A 391 22.51 0.01 -7.08
N GLN A 392 22.31 1.04 -7.91
CA GLN A 392 23.04 2.32 -7.82
C GLN A 392 22.42 3.33 -6.85
N ALA A 393 21.17 3.14 -6.42
CA ALA A 393 20.50 4.04 -5.48
C ALA A 393 20.84 3.74 -3.99
N ALA A 394 21.63 2.69 -3.73
CA ALA A 394 22.01 2.21 -2.40
C ALA A 394 23.50 2.48 -2.04
N ARG A 395 24.20 3.28 -2.85
CA ARG A 395 25.53 3.85 -2.55
C ARG A 395 25.37 5.34 -2.34
#